data_AF-A0A6N8GGX3-F1
#
_entry.id   AF-A0A6N8GGX3-F1
#
_cell.length_a   1.000
_cell.length_b   1.000
_cell.length_c   1.000
_cell.angle_alpha   90.00
_cell.angle_beta   90.00
_cell.angle_gamma   90.00
#
_symmetry.space_group_name_H-M   'P 1'
#
loop_
_entity.id
_entity.type
_entity.pdbx_description
1 polymer ?
#
loop_
_entity_poly.entity_id
_entity_poly.type
_entity_poly.pdbx_seq_one_letter_code
_entity_poly.pdbx_strand_id
1 'polypeptide(L)'
;MEEIGGLAALVPAQARAVDLVYRPLGSAGTDSDGQHDVAAAAARTAVAGEIERLRPGEPYVLHQGRVDDYPGIAPELASDVQLVFGVVYRFGE
;
A
#
# COMPACT_ATOMS: atom_id res chain seq x y z
N MET A 1 13.44 -3.53 -18.01
CA MET A 1 12.05 -3.37 -17.56
C MET A 1 12.03 -4.06 -16.21
N GLU A 2 12.28 -3.30 -15.15
CA GLU A 2 12.36 -3.84 -13.80
C GLU A 2 10.94 -4.25 -13.45
N GLU A 3 10.65 -5.55 -13.58
CA GLU A 3 9.36 -6.08 -13.18
C GLU A 3 9.16 -5.69 -11.73
N ILE A 4 8.06 -4.99 -11.46
CA ILE A 4 7.56 -4.83 -10.10
C ILE A 4 7.00 -6.20 -9.67
N GLY A 5 7.86 -7.21 -9.61
CA GLY A 5 7.50 -8.63 -9.47
C GLY A 5 6.84 -8.92 -8.12
N GLY A 6 7.06 -8.06 -7.12
CA GLY A 6 6.34 -8.12 -5.85
C GLY A 6 4.88 -7.66 -5.93
N LEU A 7 4.55 -6.68 -6.79
CA LEU A 7 3.20 -6.13 -6.87
C LEU A 7 2.22 -7.01 -7.66
N ALA A 8 2.73 -7.85 -8.58
CA ALA A 8 1.88 -8.76 -9.36
C ALA A 8 1.11 -9.77 -8.47
N ALA A 9 1.71 -10.19 -7.36
CA ALA A 9 1.05 -11.04 -6.36
C ALA A 9 0.07 -10.26 -5.46
N LEU A 10 0.13 -8.93 -5.46
CA LEU A 10 -0.68 -8.06 -4.61
C LEU A 10 -1.97 -7.60 -5.30
N VAL A 11 -2.21 -8.00 -6.54
CA VAL A 11 -3.40 -7.68 -7.32
C VAL A 11 -4.04 -8.98 -7.81
N PRO A 12 -5.31 -8.96 -8.27
CA PRO A 12 -5.93 -10.15 -8.86
C PRO A 12 -5.08 -10.76 -9.98
N ALA A 13 -5.07 -12.10 -10.11
CA ALA A 13 -4.18 -12.81 -11.04
C ALA A 13 -4.33 -12.42 -12.52
N GLN A 14 -5.51 -11.93 -12.91
CA GLN A 14 -5.81 -11.44 -14.27
C GLN A 14 -5.57 -9.93 -14.44
N ALA A 15 -5.02 -9.28 -13.41
CA ALA A 15 -4.76 -7.86 -13.40
C ALA A 15 -3.25 -7.56 -13.37
N ARG A 16 -2.91 -6.34 -13.79
CA ARG A 16 -1.57 -5.80 -13.73
C ARG A 16 -1.55 -4.57 -12.84
N ALA A 17 -0.59 -4.52 -11.91
CA ALA A 17 -0.31 -3.32 -11.14
C ALA A 17 0.20 -2.20 -12.07
N VAL A 18 -0.42 -1.03 -11.98
CA VAL A 18 -0.10 0.14 -12.81
C VAL A 18 0.34 1.34 -11.99
N ASP A 19 -0.02 1.38 -10.71
CA ASP A 19 0.38 2.46 -9.80
C ASP A 19 0.38 1.99 -8.34
N LEU A 20 1.00 2.79 -7.47
CA LEU A 20 1.16 2.50 -6.05
C LEU A 20 1.13 3.79 -5.24
N VAL A 21 0.32 3.82 -4.19
CA VAL A 21 0.29 4.89 -3.19
C VAL A 21 0.51 4.27 -1.82
N TYR A 22 1.43 4.79 -1.02
CA TYR A 22 1.70 4.28 0.33
C TYR A 22 1.76 5.41 1.36
N ARG A 23 1.49 5.06 2.62
CA ARG A 23 1.63 5.91 3.79
C ARG A 23 2.30 5.13 4.92
N PRO A 24 3.40 5.64 5.49
CA PRO A 24 3.98 5.05 6.68
C PRO A 24 3.06 5.31 7.88
N LEU A 25 2.82 4.26 8.66
CA LEU A 25 2.44 4.35 10.05
C LEU A 25 3.75 4.39 10.85
N GLY A 26 3.85 5.17 11.93
CA GLY A 26 5.07 5.23 12.73
C GLY A 26 5.56 3.85 13.19
N SER A 27 6.82 3.75 13.62
CA SER A 27 7.38 2.51 14.13
C SER A 27 6.45 1.89 15.20
N ALA A 28 6.20 0.59 15.09
CA ALA A 28 5.21 -0.17 15.87
C ALA A 28 5.50 -0.27 17.40
N GLY A 29 6.24 0.68 17.97
CA GLY A 29 6.85 0.60 19.30
C GLY A 29 6.29 1.55 20.36
N THR A 30 5.24 2.35 20.08
CA THR A 30 4.81 3.38 21.06
C THR A 30 3.30 3.60 21.19
N ASP A 31 2.49 3.01 20.32
CA ASP A 31 1.04 3.22 20.31
C ASP A 31 0.33 2.03 20.98
N SER A 32 -0.65 2.30 21.84
CA SER A 32 -1.58 1.27 22.32
C SER A 32 -2.32 0.65 21.13
N ASP A 33 -2.66 -0.64 21.18
CA ASP A 33 -3.32 -1.37 20.07
C ASP A 33 -4.49 -0.59 19.44
N GLY A 34 -5.32 0.08 20.25
CA GLY A 34 -6.44 0.90 19.75
C GLY A 34 -6.03 2.19 19.00
N GLN A 35 -4.90 2.80 19.34
CA GLN A 35 -4.35 3.95 18.59
C GLN A 35 -3.78 3.49 17.24
N HIS A 36 -3.17 2.30 17.22
CA HIS A 36 -2.67 1.71 15.99
C HIS A 36 -3.81 1.40 15.00
N ASP A 37 -4.93 0.86 15.46
CA ASP A 37 -6.09 0.58 14.60
C ASP A 37 -6.70 1.87 14.01
N VAL A 38 -6.80 2.93 14.81
CA VAL A 38 -7.27 4.24 14.32
C VAL A 38 -6.31 4.83 13.31
N ALA A 39 -5.00 4.79 13.57
CA ALA A 39 -3.97 5.26 12.65
C ALA A 39 -4.02 4.48 11.32
N ALA A 40 -4.17 3.16 11.39
CA ALA A 40 -4.31 2.31 10.21
C ALA A 40 -5.58 2.63 9.41
N ALA A 41 -6.74 2.81 10.08
CA ALA A 41 -7.98 3.19 9.41
C ALA A 41 -7.89 4.57 8.73
N ALA A 42 -7.27 5.54 9.41
CA ALA A 42 -7.02 6.87 8.86
C ALA A 42 -6.08 6.80 7.65
N ALA A 43 -5.00 6.00 7.73
CA ALA A 43 -4.07 5.82 6.62
C ALA A 43 -4.71 5.14 5.41
N ARG A 44 -5.55 4.11 5.61
CA ARG A 44 -6.33 3.48 4.52
C ARG A 44 -7.22 4.49 3.81
N THR A 45 -7.90 5.34 4.58
CA THR A 45 -8.77 6.40 4.04
C THR A 45 -7.95 7.43 3.25
N ALA A 46 -6.80 7.84 3.78
CA ALA A 46 -5.92 8.79 3.08
C ALA A 46 -5.35 8.21 1.79
N VAL A 47 -4.91 6.95 1.80
CA VAL A 47 -4.42 6.24 0.61
C VAL A 47 -5.53 6.11 -0.44
N ALA A 48 -6.72 5.67 -0.04
CA ALA A 48 -7.87 5.57 -0.94
C ALA A 48 -8.23 6.92 -1.58
N GLY A 49 -8.28 7.99 -0.78
CA GLY A 49 -8.57 9.34 -1.29
C GLY A 49 -7.49 9.87 -2.22
N GLU A 50 -6.22 9.53 -1.98
CA GLU A 50 -5.12 9.90 -2.85
C GLU A 50 -5.14 9.13 -4.17
N ILE A 51 -5.45 7.83 -4.13
CA ILE A 51 -5.68 7.03 -5.34
C ILE A 51 -6.81 7.62 -6.17
N GLU A 52 -7.98 7.91 -5.56
CA GLU A 52 -9.11 8.49 -6.28
C GLU A 52 -8.77 9.85 -6.91
N ARG A 53 -7.95 10.66 -6.24
CA ARG A 53 -7.47 11.94 -6.78
C ARG A 53 -6.53 11.78 -7.98
N LEU A 54 -5.67 10.75 -7.99
CA LEU A 54 -4.63 10.54 -9.01
C LEU A 54 -5.10 9.64 -10.17
N ARG A 55 -6.03 8.73 -9.89
CA ARG A 55 -6.52 7.64 -10.75
C ARG A 55 -8.03 7.44 -10.53
N PRO A 56 -8.86 8.44 -10.86
CA PRO A 56 -10.28 8.43 -10.53
C PRO A 56 -10.99 7.24 -11.18
N GLY A 57 -11.72 6.47 -10.36
CA GLY A 57 -12.49 5.31 -10.80
C GLY A 57 -11.67 4.07 -11.19
N GLU A 58 -10.33 4.11 -11.08
CA GLU A 58 -9.51 2.91 -11.30
C GLU A 58 -9.63 1.95 -10.11
N PRO A 59 -9.67 0.63 -10.36
CA PRO A 59 -9.75 -0.33 -9.28
C PRO A 59 -8.41 -0.44 -8.55
N TYR A 60 -8.47 -0.61 -7.24
CA TYR A 60 -7.31 -0.76 -6.38
C TYR A 60 -7.59 -1.72 -5.23
N VAL A 61 -6.52 -2.24 -4.62
CA VAL A 61 -6.56 -3.05 -3.41
C VAL A 61 -5.68 -2.41 -2.36
N LEU A 62 -6.16 -2.38 -1.11
CA LEU A 62 -5.41 -1.86 0.03
C LEU A 62 -4.78 -3.00 0.80
N HIS A 63 -3.53 -2.79 1.19
CA HIS A 63 -2.71 -3.70 1.98
C HIS A 63 -2.11 -2.97 3.17
N GLN A 64 -1.72 -3.75 4.18
CA GLN A 64 -1.01 -3.27 5.36
C GLN A 64 0.01 -4.32 5.78
N GLY A 65 1.21 -3.90 6.13
CA GLY A 65 2.26 -4.76 6.69
C GLY A 65 3.54 -3.97 6.92
N ARG A 66 4.65 -4.64 7.23
CA ARG A 66 5.94 -3.98 7.42
C ARG A 66 6.64 -3.80 6.08
N VAL A 67 7.57 -2.86 6.02
CA VAL A 67 8.40 -2.64 4.82
C VAL A 67 9.12 -3.93 4.41
N ASP A 68 9.60 -4.71 5.38
CA ASP A 68 10.28 -5.99 5.13
C ASP A 68 9.40 -7.04 4.44
N ASP A 69 8.08 -7.00 4.66
CA ASP A 69 7.12 -7.91 4.01
C ASP A 69 6.93 -7.58 2.52
N TYR A 70 7.27 -6.35 2.11
CA TYR A 70 7.06 -5.84 0.75
C TYR A 70 8.31 -5.12 0.21
N PRO A 71 9.37 -5.89 -0.10
CA PRO A 71 10.61 -5.31 -0.60
C PRO A 71 10.37 -4.53 -1.90
N GLY A 72 10.81 -3.28 -1.92
CA GLY A 72 10.72 -2.38 -3.09
C GLY A 72 9.51 -1.45 -3.12
N ILE A 73 8.55 -1.54 -2.18
CA ILE A 73 7.41 -0.59 -2.11
C ILE A 73 7.83 0.78 -1.56
N ALA A 74 8.65 0.79 -0.52
CA ALA A 74 9.14 1.99 0.14
C ALA A 74 10.60 1.81 0.57
N PRO A 75 11.55 1.68 -0.39
CA PRO A 75 12.96 1.42 -0.11
C PRO A 75 13.66 2.50 0.74
N GLU A 76 13.06 3.69 0.83
CA GLU A 76 13.53 4.79 1.66
C GLU A 76 13.16 4.66 3.15
N LEU A 77 12.25 3.75 3.51
CA LEU A 77 11.80 3.54 4.88
C LEU A 77 12.59 2.42 5.57
N ALA A 78 12.69 2.50 6.90
CA ALA A 78 13.28 1.42 7.69
C ALA A 78 12.40 0.16 7.65
N SER A 79 13.02 -1.02 7.64
CA SER A 79 12.35 -2.32 7.46
C SER A 79 11.24 -2.62 8.48
N ASP A 80 11.35 -2.11 9.70
CA ASP A 80 10.38 -2.32 10.79
C ASP A 80 9.16 -1.37 10.72
N VAL A 81 9.20 -0.37 9.84
CA VAL A 81 8.11 0.60 9.69
C VAL A 81 6.88 -0.12 9.14
N GLN A 82 5.76 0.11 9.81
CA GLN A 82 4.47 -0.35 9.34
C GLN A 82 3.98 0.59 8.23
N LEU A 83 3.43 0.07 7.14
CA LEU A 83 2.83 0.88 6.10
C LEU A 83 1.41 0.40 5.77
N VAL A 84 0.62 1.35 5.27
CA VAL A 84 -0.61 1.09 4.53
C VAL A 84 -0.38 1.55 3.11
N PHE A 85 -0.75 0.73 2.13
CA PHE A 85 -0.56 1.06 0.73
C PHE A 85 -1.69 0.52 -0.12
N GLY A 86 -1.91 1.15 -1.26
CA GLY A 86 -2.87 0.73 -2.26
C GLY A 86 -2.19 0.51 -3.58
N VAL A 87 -2.48 -0.63 -4.19
CA VAL A 87 -1.99 -0.99 -5.52
C VAL A 87 -3.13 -0.77 -6.50
N VAL A 88 -2.94 0.17 -7.42
CA VAL A 88 -3.87 0.42 -8.51
C VAL A 88 -3.59 -0.59 -9.60
N TYR A 89 -4.62 -1.20 -10.15
CA TYR A 89 -4.47 -2.23 -11.16
C TYR A 89 -5.44 -2.05 -12.31
N ARG A 90 -5.13 -2.71 -13.43
CA ARG A 90 -6.04 -2.85 -14.56
C ARG A 90 -6.18 -4.33 -14.89
N PHE A 91 -7.42 -4.76 -15.17
CA PHE A 91 -7.63 -6.01 -15.87
C PHE A 91 -7.18 -5.84 -17.31
N GLY A 92 -6.66 -6.92 -17.92
CA GLY A 92 -6.06 -6.89 -19.25
C GLY A 92 -6.83 -6.04 -20.26
N GLU A 93 -6.05 -5.31 -21.07
CA GLU A 93 -6.52 -4.78 -22.36
C GLU A 93 -6.67 -5.93 -23.37
#